data_AF-A0A5M9ZCT9-F1
#
_entry.id   AF-A0A5M9ZCT9-F1
#
_cell.length_a   1.000
_cell.length_b   1.000
_cell.length_c   1.000
_cell.angle_alpha   90.00
_cell.angle_beta   90.00
_cell.angle_gamma   90.00
#
_symmetry.space_group_name_H-M   'P 1'
#
loop_
_entity.id
_entity.type
_entity.pdbx_description
1 polymer ?
#
loop_
_entity_poly.entity_id
_entity_poly.type
_entity_poly.pdbx_seq_one_letter_code
_entity_poly.pdbx_strand_id
1 'polypeptide(L)'
;MDTVFLIIKQIDGIKHLAGVAATIGDAANLLAKWEPECPDNFNFLGTEEVYGVKRHLFNIPFNMQYLIYEVPMNSEVPQELFKSEYGGI
;
A
#
# COMPACT_ATOMS: atom_id res chain seq x y z
N MET A 1 -12.57 -8.61 13.39
CA MET A 1 -12.97 -7.83 12.20
C MET A 1 -11.99 -8.22 11.12
N ASP A 2 -12.50 -8.74 10.02
CA ASP A 2 -11.63 -9.12 8.90
C ASP A 2 -11.11 -7.83 8.25
N THR A 3 -9.84 -7.82 7.87
CA THR A 3 -9.19 -6.71 7.18
C THR A 3 -8.63 -7.18 5.86
N VAL A 4 -8.50 -6.25 4.92
CA VAL A 4 -7.83 -6.46 3.64
C VAL A 4 -6.70 -5.45 3.50
N PHE A 5 -5.65 -5.87 2.84
CA PHE A 5 -4.47 -5.06 2.56
C PHE A 5 -4.54 -4.63 1.10
N LEU A 6 -4.81 -3.35 0.88
CA LEU A 6 -4.80 -2.73 -0.43
C LEU A 6 -3.38 -2.32 -0.79
N ILE A 7 -2.92 -2.76 -1.96
CA ILE A 7 -1.62 -2.40 -2.51
C ILE A 7 -1.88 -1.33 -3.58
N ILE A 8 -1.39 -0.13 -3.35
CA ILE A 8 -1.54 1.02 -4.24
C ILE A 8 -0.19 1.29 -4.91
N LYS A 9 -0.18 1.40 -6.24
CA LYS A 9 0.97 1.83 -7.02
C LYS A 9 0.79 3.29 -7.46
N GLN A 10 1.79 4.11 -7.22
CA GLN A 10 1.89 5.51 -7.55
C GLN A 10 2.86 5.66 -8.73
N ILE A 11 2.35 6.15 -9.85
CA ILE A 11 3.10 6.40 -11.09
C ILE A 11 2.87 7.87 -11.43
N ASP A 12 3.95 8.65 -11.53
CA ASP A 12 3.89 10.10 -11.82
C ASP A 12 2.91 10.88 -10.91
N GLY A 13 2.82 10.49 -9.64
CA GLY A 13 1.93 11.10 -8.64
C GLY A 13 0.47 10.59 -8.67
N ILE A 14 0.12 9.71 -9.60
CA ILE A 14 -1.21 9.12 -9.75
C ILE A 14 -1.25 7.76 -9.05
N LYS A 15 -2.23 7.57 -8.16
CA LYS A 15 -2.40 6.35 -7.35
C LYS A 15 -3.39 5.38 -8.00
N HIS A 16 -2.97 4.14 -8.19
CA HIS A 16 -3.75 3.06 -8.79
C HIS A 16 -3.81 1.84 -7.87
N LEU A 17 -4.94 1.15 -7.80
CA LEU A 17 -5.00 -0.15 -7.14
C LEU A 17 -4.17 -1.16 -7.94
N ALA A 18 -3.13 -1.70 -7.32
CA ALA A 18 -2.27 -2.72 -7.91
C ALA A 18 -2.62 -4.13 -7.43
N GLY A 19 -3.15 -4.27 -6.20
CA GLY A 19 -3.52 -5.57 -5.66
C GLY A 19 -4.27 -5.50 -4.35
N VAL A 20 -4.82 -6.64 -3.94
CA VAL A 20 -5.52 -6.84 -2.67
C VAL A 20 -5.00 -8.14 -2.06
N ALA A 21 -4.70 -8.12 -0.77
CA ALA A 21 -4.20 -9.28 -0.03
C ALA A 21 -4.96 -9.46 1.29
N ALA A 22 -5.03 -10.70 1.78
CA ALA A 22 -5.68 -11.02 3.05
C ALA A 22 -4.78 -10.75 4.26
N THR A 23 -3.45 -10.78 4.07
CA THR A 23 -2.47 -10.52 5.12
C THR A 23 -1.38 -9.57 4.63
N ILE A 24 -0.70 -8.91 5.57
CA ILE A 24 0.47 -8.07 5.27
C ILE A 24 1.62 -8.89 4.66
N GLY A 25 1.77 -10.16 5.07
CA GLY A 25 2.78 -11.05 4.51
C GLY A 25 2.50 -11.40 3.05
N ASP A 26 1.23 -11.64 2.70
CA ASP A 26 0.84 -11.88 1.30
C ASP A 26 1.04 -10.64 0.43
N ALA A 27 0.75 -9.45 0.98
CA ALA A 27 1.01 -8.19 0.28
C ALA A 27 2.51 -7.99 0.01
N ALA A 28 3.36 -8.23 1.01
CA ALA A 28 4.81 -8.16 0.86
C ALA A 28 5.32 -9.20 -0.17
N ASN A 29 4.80 -10.42 -0.14
CA ASN A 29 5.16 -11.47 -1.08
C ASN A 29 4.76 -11.13 -2.53
N LEU A 30 3.59 -10.49 -2.74
CA LEU A 30 3.18 -10.02 -4.06
C LEU A 30 4.13 -8.95 -4.59
N LEU A 31 4.47 -8.00 -3.74
CA LEU A 31 5.37 -6.92 -4.13
C LEU A 31 6.80 -7.42 -4.41
N ALA A 32 7.33 -8.36 -3.62
CA ALA A 32 8.64 -8.99 -3.87
C ALA A 32 8.69 -9.76 -5.20
N LYS A 33 7.54 -10.30 -5.67
CA LYS A 33 7.44 -10.92 -7.00
C LYS A 33 7.45 -9.92 -8.14
N TRP A 34 6.90 -8.72 -7.93
CA TRP A 34 6.83 -7.67 -8.95
C TRP A 34 8.13 -6.88 -9.08
N GLU A 35 8.88 -6.76 -7.99
CA GLU A 35 10.15 -6.03 -7.93
C GLU A 35 11.29 -7.01 -7.58
N PRO A 36 11.77 -7.86 -8.51
CA PRO A 36 12.75 -8.90 -8.23
C PRO A 36 14.15 -8.37 -7.84
N GLU A 37 14.41 -7.08 -8.07
CA GLU A 37 15.59 -6.34 -7.61
C GLU A 37 15.49 -5.89 -6.14
N CYS A 38 14.35 -6.11 -5.48
CA CYS A 38 14.12 -5.84 -4.07
C CYS A 38 15.08 -6.67 -3.21
N PRO A 39 16.05 -6.07 -2.48
CA PRO A 39 16.91 -6.82 -1.58
C PRO A 39 16.13 -7.53 -0.46
N ASP A 40 16.68 -8.65 0.00
CA ASP A 40 16.09 -9.56 0.99
C ASP A 40 15.89 -8.93 2.40
N ASN A 41 16.44 -7.73 2.65
CA ASN A 41 16.45 -7.04 3.95
C ASN A 41 15.26 -6.06 4.14
N PHE A 42 14.10 -6.47 3.63
CA PHE A 42 12.81 -5.82 3.80
C PHE A 42 12.30 -5.95 5.24
N ASN A 43 12.13 -4.82 5.93
CA ASN A 43 11.65 -4.77 7.30
C ASN A 43 10.48 -3.79 7.46
N PHE A 44 9.47 -4.25 8.21
CA PHE A 44 8.38 -3.43 8.69
C PHE A 44 8.90 -2.37 9.68
N LEU A 45 8.57 -1.11 9.42
CA LEU A 45 8.96 0.03 10.25
C LEU A 45 7.88 0.44 11.25
N GLY A 46 6.62 0.17 10.93
CA GLY A 46 5.48 0.62 11.73
C GLY A 46 4.26 0.93 10.88
N THR A 47 3.25 1.49 11.52
CA THR A 47 2.04 1.99 10.85
C THR A 47 1.84 3.47 11.11
N GLU A 48 1.25 4.16 10.16
CA GLU A 48 0.72 5.52 10.33
C GLU A 48 -0.75 5.58 9.92
N GLU A 49 -1.52 6.50 10.49
CA GLU A 49 -2.92 6.71 10.11
C GLU A 49 -2.99 7.72 8.96
N VAL A 50 -3.66 7.33 7.87
CA VAL A 50 -3.78 8.14 6.67
C VAL A 50 -5.21 8.03 6.15
N TYR A 51 -5.91 9.16 6.04
CA TYR A 51 -7.30 9.23 5.57
C TYR A 51 -8.26 8.28 6.32
N GLY A 52 -8.02 8.03 7.61
CA GLY A 52 -8.85 7.15 8.44
C GLY A 52 -8.58 5.65 8.28
N VAL A 53 -7.52 5.26 7.58
CA VAL A 53 -7.04 3.87 7.49
C VAL A 53 -5.57 3.76 7.88
N LYS A 54 -5.10 2.56 8.19
CA LYS A 54 -3.68 2.35 8.55
C LYS A 54 -2.84 2.11 7.32
N ARG A 55 -1.79 2.91 7.12
CA ARG A 55 -0.72 2.65 6.15
C ARG A 55 0.41 1.89 6.83
N HIS A 56 0.90 0.85 6.18
CA HIS A 56 2.07 0.08 6.62
C HIS A 56 3.34 0.64 6.00
N LEU A 57 4.36 0.89 6.82
CA LEU A 57 5.62 1.52 6.44
C LEU A 57 6.75 0.49 6.43
N PHE A 58 7.65 0.61 5.45
CA PHE A 58 8.77 -0.31 5.24
C PHE A 58 10.06 0.46 4.93
N ASN A 59 11.20 -0.15 5.26
CA ASN A 59 12.55 0.45 5.11
C ASN A 59 13.13 0.40 3.68
N ILE A 60 12.29 0.17 2.65
CA ILE A 60 12.55 0.04 1.19
C ILE A 60 13.01 -1.39 0.82
N PRO A 61 12.36 -2.09 -0.18
CA PRO A 61 12.37 -1.73 -1.62
C PRO A 61 11.04 -1.96 -2.34
N PHE A 62 10.08 -1.12 -2.00
CA PHE A 62 9.21 -0.57 -3.03
C PHE A 62 9.54 0.91 -2.99
N ASN A 63 10.00 1.47 -4.12
CA ASN A 63 10.13 2.91 -4.20
C ASN A 63 8.82 3.54 -3.68
N MET A 64 8.81 4.80 -3.23
CA MET A 64 7.60 5.47 -2.71
C MET A 64 6.35 5.35 -3.63
N GLN A 65 6.56 4.86 -4.84
CA GLN A 65 5.62 4.21 -5.73
C GLN A 65 4.67 3.17 -5.10
N TYR A 66 5.06 2.19 -4.27
CA TYR A 66 4.06 1.25 -3.71
C TYR A 66 3.72 1.52 -2.24
N LEU A 67 2.43 1.52 -1.95
CA LEU A 67 1.86 1.83 -0.64
C LEU A 67 0.94 0.67 -0.23
N ILE A 68 0.99 0.25 1.04
CA ILE A 68 0.09 -0.79 1.57
C ILE A 68 -0.81 -0.18 2.64
N TYR A 69 -2.12 -0.31 2.45
CA TYR A 69 -3.14 0.17 3.39
C TYR A 69 -3.96 -1.00 3.94
N GLU A 70 -4.14 -1.04 5.25
CA GLU A 70 -5.02 -1.97 5.94
C GLU A 70 -6.40 -1.33 6.10
N VAL A 71 -7.40 -1.98 5.51
CA VAL A 71 -8.78 -1.50 5.48
C VAL A 71 -9.71 -2.58 6.04
N PRO A 72 -10.66 -2.25 6.93
CA PRO A 72 -11.65 -3.22 7.40
C PRO A 72 -12.52 -3.73 6.24
N MET A 73 -12.69 -5.05 6.13
CA MET A 73 -13.72 -5.64 5.27
C MET A 73 -15.08 -5.10 5.76
N ASN A 74 -15.86 -4.52 4.85
CA ASN A 74 -17.13 -3.81 5.09
C ASN A 74 -17.01 -2.33 5.49
N SER A 75 -15.82 -1.72 5.42
CA SER A 75 -15.68 -0.27 5.47
C SER A 75 -15.61 0.32 4.06
N GLU A 76 -16.13 1.54 3.90
CA GLU A 76 -15.89 2.31 2.67
C GLU A 76 -14.40 2.62 2.55
N VAL A 77 -13.82 2.29 1.40
CA VAL A 77 -12.43 2.65 1.10
C VAL A 77 -12.37 4.16 0.85
N PRO A 78 -11.58 4.94 1.62
CA PRO A 78 -11.47 6.38 1.41
C PRO A 78 -11.01 6.70 -0.02
N GLN A 79 -11.75 7.54 -0.73
CA GLN A 79 -11.43 7.92 -2.11
C GLN A 79 -10.09 8.68 -2.19
N GLU A 80 -9.72 9.35 -1.11
CA GLU A 80 -8.44 10.04 -0.92
C GLU A 80 -7.23 9.14 -1.15
N LEU A 81 -7.35 7.83 -0.94
CA LEU A 81 -6.29 6.86 -1.21
C LEU A 81 -5.92 6.78 -2.71
N PHE A 82 -6.83 7.20 -3.58
CA PHE A 82 -6.66 7.15 -5.04
C PHE A 82 -6.54 8.53 -5.67
N LYS A 83 -6.58 9.61 -4.88
CA LYS A 83 -6.38 10.97 -5.40
C LYS A 83 -4.92 11.20 -5.77
N SER A 84 -4.69 11.88 -6.89
CA SER A 84 -3.38 12.36 -7.30
C SER A 84 -2.80 13.28 -6.21
N GLU A 85 -1.51 13.12 -5.89
CA GLU A 85 -0.81 14.00 -4.93
C GLU A 85 -0.56 15.41 -5.50
N TYR A 86 -0.53 15.53 -6.82
CA TYR A 86 -0.65 16.80 -7.51
C TYR A 86 -2.14 17.10 -7.68
N GLY A 87 -2.72 17.87 -6.76
CA GLY A 87 -4.12 18.27 -6.82
C GLY A 87 -4.48 18.77 -8.23
N GLY A 88 -5.41 18.10 -8.88
CA GLY A 88 -5.89 18.45 -10.21
C GLY A 88 -7.38 18.19 -10.29
N ILE A 89 -8.13 19.28 -10.45
CA ILE A 89 -9.52 19.29 -10.92
C ILE A 89 -9.49 19.01 -12.42
#